data_AF-A0A7J4BWR5-F1
#
_entry.id   AF-A0A7J4BWR5-F1
#
_cell.length_a   1.000
_cell.length_b   1.000
_cell.length_c   1.000
_cell.angle_alpha   90.00
_cell.angle_beta   90.00
_cell.angle_gamma   90.00
#
_symmetry.space_group_name_H-M   'P 1'
#
loop_
_entity.id
_entity.type
_entity.pdbx_description
1 polymer ?
#
loop_
_entity_poly.entity_id
_entity_poly.type
_entity_poly.pdbx_seq_one_letter_code
_entity_poly.pdbx_strand_id
1 'polypeptide(L)'
;MADEVDEIVAEEISEDIETPSLNVADAPLPEDWESEGEFGDVEISQVDEIETMPVEEWILTVDIETTADVPIPEKLVDRVIGQEAANIVIRKAAEQRRHMMMIGDPGTGKSMLARAMTELMPDDTLEDTLCYPNEEDENVPRVRTVPAGRGDRIVKERRAQLRMAREKTNKTLLFITGFIAAILVWMTIMTGDILTLLFG
;
A
#
# COMPACT_ATOMS: atom_id res chain seq x y z
N MET A 1 7.84 60.17 30.24
CA MET A 1 8.51 58.92 30.62
C MET A 1 8.31 57.99 29.44
N ALA A 2 9.19 58.15 28.46
CA ALA A 2 9.22 57.36 27.23
C ALA A 2 10.47 56.51 27.40
N ASP A 3 10.29 55.19 27.51
CA ASP A 3 11.41 54.25 27.53
C ASP A 3 11.55 53.63 26.13
N GLU A 4 12.76 53.88 25.65
CA GLU A 4 13.48 53.44 24.47
C GLU A 4 13.60 51.91 24.45
N VAL A 5 13.25 51.29 23.32
CA VAL A 5 13.52 49.86 23.07
C VAL A 5 14.44 49.79 21.87
N ASP A 6 15.67 49.35 22.15
CA ASP A 6 16.77 49.20 21.21
C ASP A 6 16.43 48.29 20.02
N GLU A 7 16.80 48.78 18.85
CA GLU A 7 16.79 48.14 17.55
C GLU A 7 17.97 47.15 17.47
N ILE A 8 17.66 45.85 17.39
CA ILE A 8 18.65 44.80 17.07
C ILE A 8 18.39 44.35 15.65
N VAL A 9 19.27 44.77 14.75
CA VAL A 9 19.32 44.40 13.33
C VAL A 9 19.65 42.91 13.22
N ALA A 10 18.70 42.12 12.73
CA ALA A 10 18.94 40.74 12.28
C ALA A 10 19.14 40.77 10.75
N GLU A 11 20.35 40.43 10.36
CA GLU A 11 20.89 40.31 9.01
C GLU A 11 20.04 39.38 8.14
N GLU A 12 19.55 39.88 6.99
CA GLU A 12 18.87 39.06 6.00
C GLU A 12 19.87 38.09 5.34
N ILE A 13 19.66 36.79 5.56
CA ILE A 13 20.28 35.74 4.76
C ILE A 13 19.25 35.30 3.73
N SER A 14 19.41 35.80 2.51
CA SER A 14 18.77 35.29 1.30
C SER A 14 19.38 33.94 0.95
N GLU A 15 18.63 32.85 1.17
CA GLU A 15 18.89 31.57 0.50
C GLU A 15 17.74 31.30 -0.47
N ASP A 16 17.95 31.75 -1.70
CA ASP A 16 17.23 31.29 -2.88
C ASP A 16 17.52 29.80 -3.07
N ILE A 17 16.74 28.93 -2.42
CA ILE A 17 16.68 27.52 -2.79
C ILE A 17 15.77 27.44 -4.02
N GLU A 18 16.37 27.65 -5.20
CA GLU A 18 15.74 27.27 -6.47
C GLU A 18 15.53 25.77 -6.47
N THR A 19 14.28 25.36 -6.26
CA THR A 19 13.84 24.01 -6.59
C THR A 19 13.87 23.90 -8.12
N PRO A 20 14.63 22.96 -8.74
CA PRO A 20 14.65 22.86 -10.18
C PRO A 20 13.31 22.25 -10.62
N SER A 21 12.38 23.10 -11.05
CA SER A 21 11.13 22.68 -11.69
C SER A 21 11.43 22.17 -13.10
N LEU A 22 11.86 20.91 -13.20
CA LEU A 22 11.95 20.20 -14.46
C LEU A 22 10.53 19.83 -14.92
N ASN A 23 9.98 20.65 -15.82
CA ASN A 23 8.68 20.42 -16.46
C ASN A 23 8.85 19.40 -17.61
N VAL A 24 9.12 18.14 -17.25
CA VAL A 24 9.39 17.04 -18.21
C VAL A 24 8.12 16.56 -18.92
N ALA A 25 6.93 17.04 -18.54
CA ALA A 25 5.67 16.54 -19.09
C ALA A 25 5.42 16.98 -20.55
N ASP A 26 6.01 18.10 -20.99
CA ASP A 26 5.76 18.69 -22.32
C ASP A 26 7.02 18.70 -23.22
N ALA A 27 8.10 18.02 -22.82
CA ALA A 27 9.30 17.94 -23.64
C ALA A 27 9.08 16.98 -24.84
N PRO A 28 9.43 17.39 -26.07
CA PRO A 28 9.36 16.51 -27.23
C PRO A 28 10.23 15.27 -27.01
N LEU A 29 9.70 14.10 -27.38
CA LEU A 29 10.46 12.84 -27.27
C LEU A 29 11.69 12.91 -28.20
N PRO A 30 12.88 12.50 -27.74
CA PRO A 30 14.08 12.55 -28.56
C PRO A 30 13.96 11.61 -29.76
N GLU A 31 14.49 12.05 -30.90
CA GLU A 31 14.48 11.29 -32.16
C GLU A 31 15.54 10.17 -32.15
N ASP A 32 16.56 10.27 -31.29
CA ASP A 32 17.62 9.29 -31.11
C ASP A 32 17.80 8.91 -29.64
N TRP A 33 17.66 7.61 -29.35
CA TRP A 33 17.85 7.06 -28.00
C TRP A 33 19.33 6.81 -27.65
N GLU A 34 20.26 7.31 -28.48
CA GLU A 34 21.71 7.11 -28.36
C GLU A 34 22.47 8.35 -27.88
N SER A 35 21.81 9.51 -27.75
CA SER A 35 22.47 10.70 -27.21
C SER A 35 22.42 10.67 -25.68
N GLU A 36 23.57 10.44 -25.05
CA GLU A 36 23.76 10.43 -23.59
C GLU A 36 23.46 11.79 -22.90
N GLY A 37 22.91 12.78 -23.61
CA GLY A 37 22.83 14.17 -23.18
C GLY A 37 21.44 14.72 -22.84
N GLU A 38 20.38 13.91 -22.78
CA GLU A 38 19.02 14.47 -22.59
C GLU A 38 18.14 13.71 -21.58
N PHE A 39 18.75 13.04 -20.60
CA PHE A 39 18.08 12.71 -19.34
C PHE A 39 18.63 13.61 -18.24
N GLY A 40 18.38 14.91 -18.37
CA GLY A 40 18.68 15.96 -17.40
C GLY A 40 19.98 15.75 -16.65
N ASP A 41 21.09 16.20 -17.23
CA ASP A 41 22.46 16.13 -16.70
C ASP A 41 22.47 16.05 -15.17
N VAL A 42 22.48 14.83 -14.67
CA VAL A 42 23.05 14.57 -13.36
C VAL A 42 24.52 14.67 -13.65
N GLU A 43 25.09 15.88 -13.51
CA GLU A 43 26.53 16.02 -13.43
C GLU A 43 26.97 15.08 -12.30
N ILE A 44 27.53 13.93 -12.67
CA ILE A 44 28.25 13.07 -11.76
C ILE A 44 29.45 13.92 -11.37
N SER A 45 29.29 14.61 -10.24
CA SER A 45 30.28 15.52 -9.71
C SER A 45 31.54 14.71 -9.43
N GLN A 46 32.54 14.90 -10.29
CA GLN A 46 33.86 14.29 -10.24
C GLN A 46 33.86 12.78 -10.49
N VAL A 47 34.63 12.37 -11.50
CA VAL A 47 35.09 10.98 -11.62
C VAL A 47 35.82 10.67 -10.33
N ASP A 48 35.24 9.83 -9.47
CA ASP A 48 35.88 9.42 -8.22
C ASP A 48 37.24 8.79 -8.57
N GLU A 49 38.30 9.21 -7.89
CA GLU A 49 39.69 8.75 -8.09
C GLU A 49 39.80 7.20 -8.09
N ILE A 50 38.83 6.57 -7.40
CA ILE A 50 38.61 5.13 -7.28
C ILE A 50 38.39 4.43 -8.64
N GLU A 51 37.73 5.08 -9.61
CA GLU A 51 37.40 4.46 -10.90
C GLU A 51 38.63 4.23 -11.80
N THR A 52 39.73 4.93 -11.51
CA THR A 52 40.97 4.87 -12.32
C THR A 52 42.05 3.94 -11.74
N MET A 53 41.86 3.47 -10.51
CA MET A 53 42.81 2.61 -9.81
C MET A 53 42.62 1.13 -10.21
N PRO A 54 43.70 0.34 -10.42
CA PRO A 54 43.57 -1.09 -10.62
C PRO A 54 42.99 -1.77 -9.36
N VAL A 55 42.18 -2.82 -9.56
CA VAL A 55 41.43 -3.49 -8.50
C VAL A 55 42.34 -4.01 -7.37
N GLU A 56 43.54 -4.48 -7.72
CA GLU A 56 44.54 -4.98 -6.77
C GLU A 56 45.09 -3.89 -5.84
N GLU A 57 45.15 -2.64 -6.30
CA GLU A 57 45.57 -1.51 -5.47
C GLU A 57 44.40 -0.97 -4.66
N TRP A 58 43.20 -0.92 -5.27
CA TRP A 58 41.98 -0.48 -4.60
C TRP A 58 41.64 -1.36 -3.40
N ILE A 59 41.69 -2.69 -3.53
CA ILE A 59 41.34 -3.61 -2.44
C ILE A 59 42.26 -3.46 -1.23
N LEU A 60 43.51 -3.01 -1.42
CA LEU A 60 44.45 -2.75 -0.31
C LEU A 60 44.09 -1.50 0.50
N THR A 61 43.28 -0.59 -0.07
CA THR A 61 42.79 0.60 0.63
C THR A 61 41.58 0.33 1.52
N VAL A 62 40.90 -0.80 1.32
CA VAL A 62 39.67 -1.15 2.06
C VAL A 62 39.99 -2.21 3.12
N ASP A 63 39.72 -1.89 4.38
CA ASP A 63 39.93 -2.80 5.52
C ASP A 63 38.72 -3.74 5.70
N ILE A 64 38.72 -4.85 4.94
CA ILE A 64 37.66 -5.88 4.94
C ILE A 64 38.27 -7.27 4.92
N GLU A 65 37.98 -8.08 5.94
CA GLU A 65 38.42 -9.49 5.99
C GLU A 65 37.34 -10.41 5.41
N THR A 66 36.06 -10.12 5.69
CA THR A 66 34.93 -10.91 5.21
C THR A 66 33.75 -10.06 4.76
N THR A 67 32.89 -10.63 3.92
CA THR A 67 31.62 -10.00 3.48
C THR A 67 30.67 -9.65 4.63
N ALA A 68 30.89 -10.19 5.83
CA ALA A 68 30.11 -9.81 7.02
C ALA A 68 30.46 -8.41 7.55
N ASP A 69 31.65 -7.90 7.21
CA ASP A 69 32.13 -6.58 7.63
C ASP A 69 31.57 -5.46 6.73
N VAL A 70 30.98 -5.82 5.59
CA VAL A 70 30.44 -4.86 4.62
C VAL A 70 29.07 -4.35 5.10
N PRO A 71 28.92 -3.04 5.35
CA PRO A 71 27.64 -2.47 5.75
C PRO A 71 26.63 -2.54 4.61
N ILE A 72 25.45 -3.08 4.88
CA ILE A 72 24.36 -3.15 3.90
C ILE A 72 23.38 -1.99 4.17
N PRO A 73 23.11 -1.12 3.19
CA PRO A 73 22.13 -0.03 3.33
C PRO A 73 20.75 -0.55 3.75
N GLU A 74 20.02 0.20 4.58
CA GLU A 74 18.69 -0.21 5.02
C GLU A 74 17.67 -0.18 3.89
N LYS A 75 17.67 0.91 3.11
CA LYS A 75 16.72 1.13 2.01
C LYS A 75 17.10 0.32 0.78
N LEU A 76 16.11 -0.24 0.08
CA LEU A 76 16.36 -1.01 -1.14
C LEU A 76 16.92 -0.18 -2.29
N VAL A 77 16.58 1.11 -2.35
CA VAL A 77 17.02 1.98 -3.44
C VAL A 77 18.53 2.18 -3.46
N ASP A 78 19.15 2.20 -2.28
CA ASP A 78 20.60 2.41 -2.11
C ASP A 78 21.39 1.10 -2.29
N ARG A 79 20.72 -0.04 -2.49
CA ARG A 79 21.34 -1.33 -2.80
C ARG A 79 21.46 -1.61 -4.30
N VAL A 80 20.88 -0.76 -5.15
CA VAL A 80 20.99 -0.92 -6.59
C VAL A 80 22.35 -0.37 -7.02
N ILE A 81 23.10 -1.18 -7.76
CA ILE A 81 24.48 -0.90 -8.17
C ILE A 81 24.51 -0.56 -9.67
N GLY A 82 25.22 0.50 -10.06
CA GLY A 82 25.48 0.87 -11.45
C GLY A 82 24.25 1.33 -12.22
N GLN A 83 23.30 1.96 -11.52
CA GLN A 83 22.03 2.47 -12.05
C GLN A 83 21.64 3.79 -11.34
N GLU A 84 22.59 4.72 -11.29
CA GLU A 84 22.49 5.98 -10.53
C GLU A 84 21.36 6.87 -11.08
N ALA A 85 21.26 6.97 -12.41
CA ALA A 85 20.18 7.69 -13.08
C ALA A 85 18.80 7.11 -12.73
N ALA A 86 18.67 5.78 -12.67
CA ALA A 86 17.41 5.11 -12.34
C ALA A 86 17.00 5.38 -10.88
N ASN A 87 17.94 5.42 -9.94
CA ASN A 87 17.68 5.76 -8.53
C ASN A 87 17.05 7.16 -8.40
N ILE A 88 17.60 8.15 -9.10
CA ILE A 88 17.10 9.54 -9.08
C ILE A 88 15.69 9.61 -9.67
N VAL A 89 15.44 8.95 -10.81
CA VAL A 89 14.11 8.91 -11.44
C VAL A 89 13.09 8.24 -10.52
N ILE A 90 13.45 7.13 -9.87
CA ILE A 90 12.55 6.41 -8.95
C ILE A 90 12.18 7.26 -7.75
N ARG A 91 13.16 7.96 -7.16
CA ARG A 91 12.91 8.84 -6.01
C ARG A 91 11.93 9.95 -6.37
N LYS A 92 12.13 10.61 -7.51
CA LYS A 92 11.20 11.62 -8.03
C LYS A 92 9.83 11.03 -8.39
N ALA A 93 9.80 9.84 -9.00
CA ALA A 93 8.56 9.18 -9.39
C ALA A 93 7.74 8.74 -8.18
N ALA A 94 8.38 8.26 -7.11
CA ALA A 94 7.74 7.87 -5.85
C ALA A 94 7.12 9.08 -5.15
N GLU A 95 7.86 10.19 -5.06
CA GLU A 95 7.38 11.44 -4.46
C GLU A 95 6.20 12.04 -5.25
N GLN A 96 6.30 12.06 -6.59
CA GLN A 96 5.27 12.63 -7.46
C GLN A 96 4.14 11.66 -7.84
N ARG A 97 4.17 10.41 -7.34
CA ARG A 97 3.21 9.35 -7.66
C ARG A 97 3.01 9.12 -9.17
N ARG A 98 4.10 9.18 -9.95
CA ARG A 98 4.05 8.96 -11.39
C ARG A 98 4.16 7.48 -11.74
N HIS A 99 3.53 7.09 -12.83
CA HIS A 99 3.72 5.77 -13.41
C HIS A 99 5.12 5.64 -14.00
N MET A 100 5.73 4.46 -13.86
CA MET A 100 7.06 4.17 -14.40
C MET A 100 6.97 3.00 -15.37
N MET A 101 7.71 3.09 -16.48
CA MET A 101 7.99 1.96 -17.37
C MET A 101 9.49 1.66 -17.31
N MET A 102 9.86 0.43 -17.00
CA MET A 102 11.25 -0.02 -16.95
C MET A 102 11.55 -0.94 -18.12
N ILE A 103 12.54 -0.60 -18.93
CA ILE A 103 12.97 -1.36 -20.10
C ILE A 103 14.41 -1.83 -19.87
N GLY A 104 14.71 -3.07 -20.24
CA GLY A 104 16.06 -3.61 -20.18
C GLY A 104 16.07 -5.14 -20.19
N ASP A 105 17.26 -5.74 -20.25
CA ASP A 105 17.43 -7.20 -20.32
C ASP A 105 16.97 -7.93 -19.05
N PRO A 106 16.51 -9.18 -19.13
CA PRO A 106 16.14 -9.95 -17.94
C PRO A 106 17.33 -10.06 -16.97
N GLY A 107 17.07 -9.93 -15.66
CA GLY A 107 18.12 -10.02 -14.63
C GLY A 107 18.80 -8.70 -14.25
N THR A 108 18.49 -7.59 -14.92
CA THR A 108 19.07 -6.24 -14.65
C THR A 108 18.45 -5.51 -13.44
N GLY A 109 17.74 -6.19 -12.55
CA GLY A 109 17.23 -5.56 -11.33
C GLY A 109 15.95 -4.70 -11.46
N LYS A 110 15.22 -4.72 -12.59
CA LYS A 110 13.91 -4.02 -12.74
C LYS A 110 12.93 -4.28 -11.59
N SER A 111 12.77 -5.53 -11.17
CA SER A 111 11.88 -5.87 -10.04
C SER A 111 12.41 -5.33 -8.70
N MET A 112 13.72 -5.18 -8.56
CA MET A 112 14.33 -4.58 -7.36
C MET A 112 14.05 -3.08 -7.32
N LEU A 113 14.21 -2.38 -8.45
CA LEU A 113 13.85 -0.98 -8.62
C LEU A 113 12.37 -0.72 -8.32
N ALA A 114 11.47 -1.58 -8.82
CA ALA A 114 10.03 -1.47 -8.51
C ALA A 114 9.74 -1.58 -7.00
N ARG A 115 10.41 -2.49 -6.30
CA ARG A 115 10.24 -2.65 -4.84
C ARG A 115 10.80 -1.46 -4.08
N ALA A 116 11.97 -0.97 -4.49
CA ALA A 116 12.56 0.24 -3.93
C ALA A 116 11.62 1.45 -4.10
N MET A 117 10.92 1.56 -5.23
CA MET A 117 9.91 2.60 -5.43
C MET A 117 8.78 2.51 -4.40
N THR A 118 8.24 1.31 -4.13
CA THR A 118 7.14 1.14 -3.16
C THR A 118 7.54 1.46 -1.73
N GLU A 119 8.83 1.31 -1.38
CA GLU A 119 9.35 1.66 -0.05
C GLU A 119 9.54 3.19 0.11
N LEU A 120 9.78 3.89 -1.00
CA LEU A 120 9.93 5.35 -1.02
C LEU A 120 8.59 6.09 -1.13
N MET A 121 7.51 5.39 -1.49
CA MET A 121 6.19 6.00 -1.54
C MET A 121 5.80 6.48 -0.12
N PRO A 122 5.24 7.69 0.02
CA PRO A 122 4.73 8.15 1.31
C PRO A 122 3.70 7.17 1.88
N ASP A 123 3.68 7.01 3.21
CA ASP A 123 2.69 6.22 3.93
C ASP A 123 1.30 6.85 3.80
N ASP A 124 0.63 6.58 2.69
CA ASP A 124 -0.76 6.99 2.49
C ASP A 124 -1.68 6.11 3.35
N THR A 125 -2.86 6.65 3.68
CA THR A 125 -3.86 5.85 4.38
C THR A 125 -4.33 4.71 3.49
N LEU A 126 -3.82 3.52 3.73
CA LEU A 126 -4.26 2.30 3.06
C LEU A 126 -5.76 2.10 3.33
N GLU A 127 -6.48 1.65 2.31
CA GLU A 127 -7.92 1.38 2.37
C GLU A 127 -8.21 -0.10 2.06
N ASP A 128 -9.11 -0.69 2.83
CA ASP A 128 -9.73 -1.96 2.49
C ASP A 128 -10.93 -1.70 1.57
N THR A 129 -11.07 -2.51 0.51
CA THR A 129 -12.23 -2.45 -0.39
C THR A 129 -13.23 -3.57 -0.05
N LEU A 130 -14.48 -3.20 0.21
CA LEU A 130 -15.57 -4.11 0.55
C LEU A 130 -16.61 -4.15 -0.56
N CYS A 131 -17.13 -5.35 -0.82
CA CYS A 131 -18.19 -5.59 -1.79
C CYS A 131 -19.48 -5.99 -1.06
N TYR A 132 -20.57 -5.29 -1.34
CA TYR A 132 -21.89 -5.53 -0.76
C TYR A 132 -22.88 -6.00 -1.82
N PRO A 133 -23.80 -6.92 -1.48
CA PRO A 133 -24.91 -7.25 -2.35
C PRO A 133 -25.80 -6.01 -2.52
N ASN A 134 -26.32 -5.82 -3.72
CA ASN A 134 -27.23 -4.73 -4.04
C ASN A 134 -28.66 -5.27 -4.06
N GLU A 135 -29.56 -4.65 -3.29
CA GLU A 135 -30.95 -5.09 -3.15
C GLU A 135 -31.79 -4.76 -4.40
N GLU A 136 -31.36 -3.78 -5.21
CA GLU A 136 -32.05 -3.33 -6.42
C GLU A 136 -31.68 -4.18 -7.65
N ASP A 137 -30.40 -4.52 -7.80
CA ASP A 137 -29.89 -5.35 -8.90
C ASP A 137 -28.71 -6.21 -8.43
N GLU A 138 -28.92 -7.52 -8.39
CA GLU A 138 -27.92 -8.49 -7.96
C GLU A 138 -26.67 -8.51 -8.86
N ASN A 139 -26.79 -8.15 -10.14
CA ASN A 139 -25.66 -8.12 -11.07
C ASN A 139 -24.76 -6.88 -10.92
N VAL A 140 -25.18 -5.90 -10.11
CA VAL A 140 -24.43 -4.66 -9.87
C VAL A 140 -24.12 -4.54 -8.37
N PRO A 141 -23.10 -5.24 -7.85
CA PRO A 141 -22.73 -5.16 -6.45
C PRO A 141 -22.18 -3.78 -6.08
N ARG A 142 -22.43 -3.34 -4.85
CA ARG A 142 -21.96 -2.02 -4.35
C ARG A 142 -20.56 -2.16 -3.74
N VAL A 143 -19.59 -1.43 -4.29
CA VAL A 143 -18.22 -1.39 -3.76
C VAL A 143 -18.03 -0.15 -2.88
N ARG A 144 -17.43 -0.32 -1.71
CA ARG A 144 -17.10 0.77 -0.76
C ARG A 144 -15.71 0.59 -0.20
N THR A 145 -14.95 1.68 -0.06
CA THR A 145 -13.66 1.66 0.63
C THR A 145 -13.81 2.08 2.09
N VAL A 146 -12.99 1.49 2.95
CA VAL A 146 -12.89 1.82 4.38
C VAL A 146 -11.41 1.85 4.77
N PRO A 147 -11.01 2.57 5.84
CA PRO A 147 -9.61 2.56 6.27
C PRO A 147 -9.11 1.16 6.59
N ALA A 148 -7.82 0.90 6.34
CA ALA A 148 -7.19 -0.40 6.54
C ALA A 148 -7.48 -0.99 7.93
N GLY A 149 -7.79 -2.29 7.95
CA GLY A 149 -8.12 -3.05 9.14
C GLY A 149 -9.57 -2.92 9.61
N ARG A 150 -10.35 -1.94 9.12
CA ARG A 150 -11.78 -1.84 9.41
C ARG A 150 -12.58 -2.89 8.65
N GLY A 151 -12.12 -3.31 7.48
CA GLY A 151 -12.82 -4.27 6.63
C GLY A 151 -13.06 -5.61 7.33
N ASP A 152 -12.01 -6.20 7.91
CA ASP A 152 -12.10 -7.48 8.62
C ASP A 152 -13.08 -7.42 9.80
N ARG A 153 -13.04 -6.32 10.57
CA ARG A 153 -13.96 -6.12 11.70
C ARG A 153 -15.42 -6.11 11.25
N ILE A 154 -15.73 -5.41 10.16
CA ILE A 154 -17.09 -5.33 9.60
C ILE A 154 -17.56 -6.71 9.13
N VAL A 155 -16.71 -7.45 8.42
CA VAL A 155 -17.03 -8.80 7.93
C VAL A 155 -17.26 -9.77 9.10
N LYS A 156 -16.40 -9.72 10.12
CA LYS A 156 -16.51 -10.57 11.31
C LYS A 156 -17.80 -10.32 12.10
N GLU A 157 -18.15 -9.07 12.31
CA GLU A 157 -19.39 -8.69 13.00
C GLU A 157 -20.63 -9.15 12.23
N ARG A 158 -20.69 -8.86 10.92
CA ARG A 158 -21.80 -9.30 10.06
C ARG A 158 -21.93 -10.83 10.03
N ARG A 159 -20.81 -11.54 9.95
CA ARG A 159 -20.80 -13.01 9.99
C ARG A 159 -21.32 -13.55 11.33
N ALA A 160 -20.96 -12.92 12.45
CA ALA A 160 -21.47 -13.29 13.77
C ALA A 160 -22.99 -13.02 13.89
N GLN A 161 -23.46 -11.86 13.43
CA GLN A 161 -24.89 -11.52 13.42
C GLN A 161 -25.71 -12.53 12.62
N LEU A 162 -25.24 -12.94 11.43
CA LEU A 162 -25.91 -13.96 10.61
C LEU A 162 -25.93 -15.34 11.26
N ARG A 163 -24.86 -15.74 11.96
CA ARG A 163 -24.82 -16.99 12.74
C ARG A 163 -25.85 -16.97 13.87
N MET A 164 -25.87 -15.89 14.65
CA MET A 164 -26.82 -15.72 15.76
C MET A 164 -28.27 -15.66 15.27
N ALA A 165 -28.52 -15.03 14.11
CA ALA A 165 -29.85 -15.00 13.49
C ALA A 165 -30.32 -16.41 13.09
N ARG A 166 -29.44 -17.21 12.45
CA ARG A 166 -29.75 -18.61 12.08
C ARG A 166 -30.03 -19.49 13.29
N GLU A 167 -29.29 -19.30 14.39
CA GLU A 167 -29.55 -20.04 15.62
C GLU A 167 -30.90 -19.69 16.25
N LYS A 168 -31.27 -18.39 16.25
CA LYS A 168 -32.58 -17.93 16.75
C LYS A 168 -33.72 -18.49 15.90
N THR A 169 -33.64 -18.41 14.56
CA THR A 169 -34.70 -18.92 13.68
C THR A 169 -34.92 -20.42 13.88
N ASN A 170 -33.84 -21.20 14.02
CA ASN A 170 -33.94 -22.65 14.25
C ASN A 170 -34.56 -22.97 15.61
N LYS A 171 -34.17 -22.27 16.67
CA LYS A 171 -34.76 -22.45 18.01
C LYS A 171 -36.24 -22.06 18.01
N THR A 172 -36.59 -20.91 17.43
CA THR A 172 -37.99 -20.45 17.36
C THR A 172 -38.86 -21.42 16.55
N LEU A 173 -38.37 -21.94 15.41
CA LEU A 173 -39.09 -22.95 14.64
C LEU A 173 -39.33 -24.23 15.45
N LEU A 174 -38.31 -24.72 16.16
CA LEU A 174 -38.47 -25.90 17.04
C LEU A 174 -39.47 -25.66 18.17
N PHE A 175 -39.48 -24.47 18.77
CA PHE A 175 -40.47 -24.10 19.79
C PHE A 175 -41.90 -24.09 19.23
N ILE A 176 -42.13 -23.48 18.06
CA ILE A 176 -43.46 -23.43 17.45
C ILE A 176 -43.97 -24.84 17.12
N THR A 177 -43.14 -25.67 16.47
CA THR A 177 -43.51 -27.06 16.15
C THR A 177 -43.80 -27.87 17.40
N GLY A 178 -42.99 -27.72 18.46
CA GLY A 178 -43.23 -28.37 19.74
C GLY A 178 -44.53 -27.92 20.42
N PHE A 179 -44.87 -26.63 20.34
CA PHE A 179 -46.10 -26.09 20.91
C PHE A 179 -47.35 -26.60 20.18
N ILE A 180 -47.32 -26.65 18.85
CA ILE A 180 -48.40 -27.24 18.03
C ILE A 180 -48.59 -28.72 18.39
N ALA A 181 -47.49 -29.48 18.48
CA ALA A 181 -47.55 -30.88 18.89
C ALA A 181 -48.15 -31.07 20.29
N ALA A 182 -47.79 -30.21 21.26
CA ALA A 182 -48.34 -30.28 22.62
C ALA A 182 -49.85 -29.97 22.67
N ILE A 183 -50.32 -28.99 21.90
CA ILE A 183 -51.75 -28.67 21.78
C ILE A 183 -52.52 -29.85 21.18
N LEU A 184 -52.01 -30.45 20.11
CA LEU A 184 -52.62 -31.64 19.49
C LEU A 184 -52.74 -32.79 20.49
N VAL A 185 -51.66 -33.08 21.24
CA VAL A 185 -51.68 -34.11 22.29
C VAL A 185 -52.70 -33.77 23.39
N TRP A 186 -52.74 -32.52 23.86
CA TRP A 186 -53.71 -32.12 24.88
C TRP A 186 -55.16 -32.25 24.38
N MET A 187 -55.47 -31.80 23.16
CA MET A 187 -56.80 -31.99 22.57
C MET A 187 -57.21 -33.46 22.49
N THR A 188 -56.26 -34.35 22.13
CA THR A 188 -56.57 -35.79 22.05
C THR A 188 -56.95 -36.38 23.40
N ILE A 189 -56.26 -36.00 24.48
CA ILE A 189 -56.57 -36.46 25.84
C ILE A 189 -57.95 -35.95 26.30
N MET A 190 -58.33 -34.71 25.96
CA MET A 190 -59.60 -34.14 26.41
C MET A 190 -60.80 -34.72 25.64
N THR A 191 -60.63 -35.03 24.36
CA THR A 191 -61.71 -35.51 23.48
C THR A 191 -61.85 -37.03 23.50
N GLY A 192 -60.79 -37.76 23.91
CA GLY A 192 -60.79 -39.22 24.06
C GLY A 192 -60.76 -40.01 22.75
N ASP A 193 -60.61 -39.33 21.61
CA ASP A 193 -60.69 -39.92 20.28
C ASP A 193 -59.34 -39.86 19.56
N ILE A 194 -58.70 -41.02 19.41
CA ILE A 194 -57.33 -41.17 18.85
C ILE A 194 -57.28 -40.78 17.37
N LEU A 195 -58.42 -40.80 16.67
CA LEU A 195 -58.52 -40.42 15.26
C LEU A 195 -58.14 -38.95 14.99
N THR A 196 -58.25 -38.06 15.98
CA THR A 196 -57.85 -36.65 15.88
C THR A 196 -56.34 -36.45 15.69
N LEU A 197 -55.52 -37.41 16.11
CA LEU A 197 -54.05 -37.33 16.00
C LEU A 197 -53.55 -37.78 14.61
N LEU A 198 -54.33 -38.60 13.89
CA LEU A 198 -53.92 -39.26 12.65
C LEU A 198 -54.45 -38.58 11.39
N PHE A 199 -55.50 -37.76 11.50
CA PHE A 199 -56.11 -37.04 10.37
C PHE A 199 -55.92 -35.52 10.39
N GLY A 200 -55.61 -34.92 11.56
CA GLY A 200 -55.55 -33.45 11.70
C GLY A 200 -56.93 -32.81 11.71
#